data_AF-A0A239H0X0-F1
#
_entry.id   AF-A0A239H0X0-F1
#
_cell.length_a   1.000
_cell.length_b   1.000
_cell.length_c   1.000
_cell.angle_alpha   90.00
_cell.angle_beta   90.00
_cell.angle_gamma   90.00
#
_symmetry.space_group_name_H-M   'P 1'
#
loop_
_entity.id
_entity.type
_entity.pdbx_description
1 polymer ?
#
loop_
_entity_poly.entity_id
_entity_poly.type
_entity_poly.pdbx_seq_one_letter_code
_entity_poly.pdbx_strand_id
1 'polypeptide(L)'
;MLKDQNNQLSIYSILYNKIPENHTLKLINKAVDFSFVTKLLEASYNKYYGRPAKDPELMIRILVLQYLYNLSDERVIEEASLNLAYMWFLKINPDETLPNPSFQSLEYID
;
A
#
# COMPACT_ATOMS: atom_id res chain seq x y z
N MET A 1 1.02 16.28 5.96
CA MET A 1 0.18 15.71 7.01
C MET A 1 0.55 14.25 7.16
N LEU A 2 0.93 13.83 8.37
CA LEU A 2 1.16 12.42 8.68
C LEU A 2 -0.21 11.74 8.57
N LYS A 3 -0.39 10.85 7.59
CA LYS A 3 -1.58 9.99 7.52
C LYS A 3 -1.64 9.20 8.83
N ASP A 4 -2.78 9.23 9.51
CA ASP A 4 -3.03 8.37 10.66
C ASP A 4 -2.69 6.93 10.26
N GLN A 5 -1.78 6.30 11.02
CA GLN A 5 -1.11 5.04 10.66
C GLN A 5 -2.03 3.81 10.67
N ASN A 6 -3.34 4.00 10.75
CA ASN A 6 -4.33 2.96 10.95
C ASN A 6 -5.42 3.02 9.87
N ASN A 7 -5.01 2.93 8.60
CA ASN A 7 -5.88 2.67 7.44
C ASN A 7 -6.65 1.32 7.52
N GLN A 8 -6.75 0.68 8.69
CA GLN A 8 -7.52 -0.56 8.91
C GLN A 8 -8.56 -0.39 10.03
N LEU A 9 -8.84 0.84 10.47
CA LEU A 9 -9.93 1.15 11.41
C LEU A 9 -11.25 1.46 10.71
N SER A 10 -11.31 1.28 9.39
CA SER A 10 -12.55 1.45 8.61
C SER A 10 -13.58 0.36 8.94
N ILE A 11 -14.86 0.65 8.75
CA ILE A 11 -15.96 -0.33 8.81
C ILE A 11 -15.73 -1.53 7.88
N TYR A 12 -14.93 -1.33 6.83
CA TYR A 12 -14.57 -2.37 5.86
C TYR A 12 -13.48 -3.33 6.37
N SER A 13 -12.84 -3.06 7.51
CA SER A 13 -11.83 -3.94 8.13
C SER A 13 -12.35 -5.35 8.41
N ILE A 14 -13.65 -5.48 8.66
CA ILE A 14 -14.35 -6.77 8.85
C ILE A 14 -14.21 -7.64 7.60
N LEU A 15 -14.14 -7.05 6.41
CA LEU A 15 -13.94 -7.81 5.16
C LEU A 15 -12.60 -8.53 5.19
N TYR A 16 -11.54 -7.93 5.75
CA TYR A 16 -10.22 -8.54 5.82
C TYR A 16 -10.15 -9.80 6.70
N ASN A 17 -11.14 -10.00 7.60
CA ASN A 17 -11.27 -11.25 8.35
C ASN A 17 -11.57 -12.45 7.45
N LYS A 18 -12.04 -12.22 6.21
CA LYS A 18 -12.24 -13.29 5.21
C LYS A 18 -10.92 -13.82 4.64
N ILE A 19 -9.80 -13.09 4.79
CA ILE A 19 -8.50 -13.54 4.32
C ILE A 19 -7.94 -14.56 5.34
N PRO A 20 -7.68 -15.82 4.94
CA PRO A 20 -7.16 -16.84 5.85
C PRO A 20 -5.84 -16.41 6.51
N GLU A 21 -5.65 -16.73 7.79
CA GLU A 21 -4.42 -16.37 8.53
C GLU A 21 -3.14 -17.00 7.95
N ASN A 22 -3.26 -18.13 7.25
CA ASN A 22 -2.19 -18.81 6.53
C ASN A 22 -1.99 -18.30 5.10
N HIS A 23 -2.69 -17.23 4.68
CA HIS A 23 -2.50 -16.63 3.36
C HIS A 23 -1.09 -16.07 3.21
N THR A 24 -0.45 -16.28 2.06
CA THR A 24 0.95 -15.90 1.80
C THR A 24 1.25 -14.45 2.16
N LEU A 25 0.40 -13.50 1.75
CA LEU A 25 0.61 -12.07 2.06
C LEU A 25 0.52 -11.75 3.57
N LYS A 26 -0.31 -12.48 4.34
CA LYS A 26 -0.34 -12.35 5.80
C LYS A 26 0.94 -12.89 6.43
N LEU A 27 1.46 -14.00 5.92
CA LEU A 27 2.72 -14.57 6.38
C LEU A 27 3.90 -13.63 6.10
N ILE A 28 3.97 -13.05 4.90
CA ILE A 28 5.00 -12.06 4.53
C ILE A 28 4.92 -10.83 5.42
N ASN A 29 3.73 -10.27 5.62
CA ASN A 29 3.56 -9.09 6.48
C ASN A 29 3.91 -9.36 7.95
N LYS A 30 3.80 -10.61 8.42
CA LYS A 30 4.28 -11.02 9.76
C LYS A 30 5.79 -11.20 9.81
N ALA A 31 6.41 -11.65 8.71
CA ALA A 31 7.83 -11.95 8.63
C ALA A 31 8.70 -10.72 8.33
N VAL A 32 8.14 -9.69 7.67
CA VAL A 32 8.86 -8.51 7.21
C VAL A 32 8.21 -7.25 7.78
N ASP A 33 8.95 -6.53 8.62
CA ASP A 33 8.59 -5.16 9.01
C ASP A 33 9.01 -4.21 7.89
N PHE A 34 8.05 -3.68 7.13
CA PHE A 34 8.31 -2.76 6.01
C PHE A 34 8.63 -1.32 6.45
N SER A 35 8.51 -0.97 7.74
CA SER A 35 8.80 0.38 8.23
C SER A 35 10.26 0.80 8.03
N PHE A 36 11.16 -0.17 7.80
CA PHE A 36 12.58 0.09 7.52
C PHE A 36 12.79 0.94 6.26
N VAL A 37 11.88 0.85 5.28
CA VAL A 37 12.00 1.57 4.00
C VAL A 37 11.96 3.07 4.23
N THR A 38 11.01 3.53 5.04
CA THR A 38 10.87 4.94 5.37
C THR A 38 12.11 5.46 6.11
N LYS A 39 12.67 4.67 7.03
CA LYS A 39 13.91 5.01 7.74
C LYS A 39 15.11 5.13 6.80
N LEU A 40 15.21 4.22 5.83
CA LEU A 40 16.31 4.20 4.86
C LEU A 40 16.28 5.43 3.94
N LEU A 41 15.08 5.86 3.55
CA LEU A 41 14.90 6.95 2.59
C LEU A 41 14.72 8.33 3.25
N GLU A 42 14.62 8.41 4.57
CA GLU A 42 14.39 9.65 5.30
C GLU A 42 15.42 10.74 4.95
N ALA A 43 16.68 10.37 4.83
CA ALA A 43 17.77 11.30 4.48
C ALA A 43 17.68 11.85 3.05
N SER A 44 16.98 11.15 2.15
CA SER A 44 16.81 11.53 0.74
C SER A 44 15.60 12.45 0.52
N TYR A 45 14.72 12.60 1.51
CA TYR A 45 13.52 13.42 1.41
C TYR A 45 13.67 14.75 2.14
N ASN A 46 13.25 15.83 1.47
CA ASN A 46 13.15 17.14 2.11
C ASN A 46 11.81 17.23 2.86
N LYS A 47 11.88 17.42 4.18
CA LYS A 47 10.68 17.52 5.04
C LYS A 47 9.84 18.77 4.81
N TYR A 48 10.42 19.82 4.22
CA TYR A 48 9.84 21.16 4.18
C TYR A 48 9.48 21.64 2.77
N TYR A 49 10.08 21.05 1.73
CA TYR A 49 9.92 21.52 0.35
C TYR A 49 9.70 20.35 -0.63
N GLY A 50 8.84 20.57 -1.63
CA GLY A 50 8.52 19.60 -2.68
C GLY A 50 7.15 18.93 -2.50
N ARG A 51 6.76 18.11 -3.47
CA ARG A 51 5.55 17.29 -3.37
C ARG A 51 5.80 16.21 -2.30
N PRO A 52 4.89 16.01 -1.33
CA PRO A 52 5.05 14.95 -0.34
C PRO A 52 5.26 13.62 -1.06
N ALA A 53 6.32 12.92 -0.67
CA ALA A 53 6.64 11.62 -1.25
C ALA A 53 5.48 10.67 -1.03
N LYS A 54 5.13 9.90 -2.07
CA LYS A 54 4.23 8.77 -1.92
C LYS A 54 4.84 7.82 -0.89
N ASP A 55 4.00 7.25 -0.02
CA ASP A 55 4.46 6.41 1.08
C ASP A 55 5.45 5.34 0.58
N PRO A 56 6.74 5.42 0.95
CA PRO A 56 7.75 4.49 0.44
C PRO A 56 7.46 3.04 0.82
N GLU A 57 6.81 2.81 1.97
CA GLU A 57 6.37 1.48 2.39
C GLU A 57 5.34 0.93 1.39
N LEU A 58 4.35 1.73 1.00
CA LEU A 58 3.35 1.34 -0.01
C LEU A 58 4.01 0.96 -1.34
N MET A 59 4.99 1.75 -1.80
CA MET A 59 5.70 1.46 -3.05
C MET A 59 6.41 0.12 -3.02
N ILE A 60 7.13 -0.19 -1.93
CA ILE A 60 7.80 -1.49 -1.80
C ILE A 60 6.79 -2.64 -1.73
N ARG A 61 5.65 -2.45 -1.06
CA ARG A 61 4.59 -3.46 -1.02
C ARG A 61 3.99 -3.73 -2.41
N ILE A 62 3.82 -2.70 -3.24
CA ILE A 62 3.39 -2.87 -4.65
C ILE A 62 4.44 -3.68 -5.43
N LEU A 63 5.72 -3.34 -5.31
CA LEU A 63 6.80 -4.08 -5.97
C LEU A 63 6.85 -5.55 -5.54
N VAL A 64 6.58 -5.85 -4.27
CA VAL A 64 6.45 -7.23 -3.77
C VAL A 64 5.30 -7.95 -4.46
N LEU A 65 4.13 -7.32 -4.61
CA LEU A 65 3.00 -7.93 -5.33
C LEU A 65 3.33 -8.18 -6.80
N GLN A 66 3.95 -7.21 -7.47
CA GLN A 66 4.37 -7.36 -8.86
C GLN A 66 5.33 -8.52 -9.04
N TYR A 67 6.32 -8.65 -8.16
CA TYR A 67 7.29 -9.73 -8.21
C TYR A 67 6.67 -11.09 -7.90
N LEU A 68 5.88 -11.20 -6.83
CA LEU A 68 5.29 -12.49 -6.40
C LEU A 68 4.29 -13.05 -7.40
N TYR A 69 3.55 -12.18 -8.08
CA TYR A 69 2.46 -12.58 -8.98
C TYR A 69 2.75 -12.28 -10.46
N ASN A 70 3.98 -11.85 -10.78
CA ASN A 70 4.42 -11.51 -12.13
C ASN A 70 3.47 -10.52 -12.84
N LEU A 71 3.13 -9.42 -12.16
CA LEU A 71 2.20 -8.40 -12.63
C LEU A 71 2.94 -7.18 -13.17
N SER A 72 2.40 -6.57 -14.23
CA SER A 72 2.85 -5.25 -14.71
C SER A 72 2.40 -4.11 -13.79
N ASP A 73 2.93 -2.90 -14.00
CA ASP A 73 2.52 -1.67 -13.29
C ASP A 73 1.02 -1.42 -13.40
N GLU A 74 0.45 -1.56 -14.59
CA GLU A 74 -0.99 -1.40 -14.80
C GLU A 74 -1.77 -2.52 -14.10
N ARG A 75 -1.31 -3.76 -14.28
CA ARG A 75 -2.05 -4.93 -13.80
C ARG A 75 -2.07 -5.03 -12.29
N VAL A 76 -1.01 -4.65 -11.59
CA VAL A 76 -1.00 -4.67 -10.12
C VAL A 76 -2.02 -3.69 -9.55
N ILE A 77 -2.22 -2.55 -10.20
CA ILE A 77 -3.22 -1.56 -9.76
C ILE A 77 -4.63 -2.07 -10.04
N GLU A 78 -4.88 -2.63 -11.22
CA GLU A 78 -6.17 -3.26 -11.54
C GLU A 78 -6.51 -4.38 -10.54
N GLU A 79 -5.58 -5.32 -10.32
CA GLU A 79 -5.80 -6.44 -9.41
C GLU A 79 -5.95 -5.96 -7.96
N ALA A 80 -5.19 -4.96 -7.53
CA ALA A 80 -5.36 -4.37 -6.20
C ALA A 80 -6.75 -3.73 -6.01
N SER A 81 -7.41 -3.29 -7.08
CA SER A 81 -8.76 -2.71 -7.02
C SER A 81 -9.87 -3.75 -6.86
N LEU A 82 -9.56 -5.01 -7.13
CA LEU A 82 -10.52 -6.12 -7.13
C LEU A 82 -10.22 -7.13 -6.01
N ASN A 83 -8.95 -7.27 -5.63
CA ASN A 83 -8.48 -8.30 -4.72
C ASN A 83 -8.30 -7.77 -3.29
N LEU A 84 -9.18 -8.23 -2.41
CA LEU A 84 -9.18 -7.84 -1.00
C LEU A 84 -7.87 -8.18 -0.26
N ALA A 85 -7.20 -9.28 -0.63
CA ALA A 85 -5.92 -9.64 -0.02
C ALA A 85 -4.81 -8.66 -0.43
N TYR A 86 -4.88 -8.12 -1.64
CA TYR A 86 -3.92 -7.11 -2.12
C TYR A 86 -4.20 -5.79 -1.43
N MET A 87 -5.47 -5.37 -1.34
CA MET A 87 -5.85 -4.18 -0.58
C MET A 87 -5.36 -4.24 0.88
N TRP A 88 -5.59 -5.37 1.54
CA TRP A 88 -5.14 -5.60 2.91
C TRP A 88 -3.61 -5.48 3.02
N PHE A 89 -2.87 -6.12 2.11
CA PHE A 89 -1.40 -6.10 2.13
C PHE A 89 -0.83 -4.71 1.83
N LEU A 90 -1.50 -3.93 0.98
CA LEU A 90 -1.15 -2.54 0.66
C LEU A 90 -1.60 -1.54 1.73
N LYS A 91 -2.35 -1.96 2.77
CA LYS A 91 -2.93 -1.09 3.80
C LYS A 91 -3.84 0.01 3.22
N ILE A 92 -4.62 -0.32 2.19
CA ILE A 92 -5.61 0.58 1.58
C ILE A 92 -7.01 0.09 1.95
N ASN A 93 -7.91 1.00 2.33
CA ASN A 93 -9.30 0.63 2.53
C ASN A 93 -10.02 0.42 1.18
N PRO A 94 -11.08 -0.41 1.13
CA PRO A 94 -11.81 -0.66 -0.12
C PRO A 94 -12.54 0.56 -0.69
N ASP A 95 -12.78 1.60 0.14
CA ASP A 95 -13.35 2.89 -0.24
C ASP A 95 -12.29 3.92 -0.66
N GLU A 96 -10.99 3.63 -0.48
CA GLU A 96 -9.91 4.49 -0.94
C GLU A 96 -9.63 4.27 -2.44
N THR A 97 -9.48 5.37 -3.18
CA THR A 97 -9.02 5.32 -4.57
C THR A 97 -7.57 4.87 -4.64
N LEU A 98 -7.34 3.79 -5.38
CA LEU A 98 -6.00 3.31 -5.67
C LEU A 98 -5.20 4.34 -6.46
N PRO A 99 -3.88 4.44 -6.24
CA PRO A 99 -3.06 5.34 -7.01
C PRO A 99 -3.14 5.02 -8.51
N ASN A 100 -3.27 6.04 -9.35
CA ASN A 100 -3.30 5.89 -10.80
C ASN A 100 -2.06 5.09 -11.30
N PRO A 101 -2.22 4.16 -12.28
CA PRO A 101 -1.12 3.36 -12.83
C PRO A 101 0.06 4.17 -13.37
N SER A 102 -0.14 5.42 -13.78
CA SER A 102 0.98 6.32 -14.16
C SER A 102 1.80 6.83 -12.97
N PHE A 103 1.48 6.44 -11.73
CA PHE A 103 2.09 6.88 -10.47
C PHE A 103 2.15 8.41 -10.22
N GLN A 104 1.60 9.24 -11.12
CA GLN A 104 1.85 10.69 -11.15
C GLN A 104 0.67 11.57 -10.72
N SER A 105 -0.56 11.07 -10.65
CA SER A 105 -1.72 11.90 -10.31
C SER A 105 -2.71 11.12 -9.46
N LEU A 106 -2.92 11.59 -8.23
CA LEU A 106 -4.26 11.72 -7.67
C LEU A 106 -4.26 12.97 -6.79
N GLU A 107 -5.08 13.92 -7.21
CA GLU A 107 -5.64 14.98 -6.39
C GLU A 107 -6.29 14.29 -5.18
N TYR A 108 -5.81 14.63 -3.99
CA TYR A 108 -6.61 14.44 -2.79
C TYR A 108 -7.52 15.67 -2.75
N ILE A 109 -8.81 15.46 -3.03
CA ILE A 109 -9.84 16.45 -2.69
C ILE A 109 -9.79 16.61 -1.17
N ASP A 110 -9.76 17.87 -0.74
CA ASP A 110 -9.67 18.36 0.64
C ASP A 110 -10.59 17.66 1.65
#